data_AF-A0A947CUM0-F1
#
_entry.id   AF-A0A947CUM0-F1
#
_cell.length_a   1.000
_cell.length_b   1.000
_cell.length_c   1.000
_cell.angle_alpha   90.00
_cell.angle_beta   90.00
_cell.angle_gamma   90.00
#
_symmetry.space_group_name_H-M   'P 1'
#
loop_
_entity.id
_entity.type
_entity.pdbx_description
1 polymer ?
#
loop_
_entity_poly.entity_id
_entity_poly.type
_entity_poly.pdbx_seq_one_letter_code
_entity_poly.pdbx_strand_id
1 'polypeptide(L)' 'MKTMSCDLCEQTFSADDFDGWFEQMKGHYMSDHADFMAEAANKSKEEGMKWMADMKAKFESQ' A
#
# COMPACT_ATOMS: atom_id res chain seq x y z
N MET A 1 -7.32 -9.72 11.97
CA MET A 1 -5.89 -9.60 11.68
C MET A 1 -5.49 -10.35 10.40
N LYS A 2 -5.07 -9.60 9.39
CA LYS A 2 -4.55 -10.09 8.12
C LYS A 2 -3.13 -9.56 7.93
N THR A 3 -2.32 -10.30 7.19
CA THR A 3 -0.92 -9.95 6.93
C THR A 3 -0.70 -9.87 5.44
N MET A 4 -0.10 -8.78 4.97
CA MET A 4 0.20 -8.60 3.56
C MET A 4 1.58 -7.94 3.41
N SER A 5 2.34 -8.42 2.43
CA SER A 5 3.65 -7.89 2.09
C SER A 5 3.56 -6.61 1.25
N CYS A 6 4.60 -5.77 1.34
CA CYS A 6 4.85 -4.70 0.39
C CYS A 6 4.99 -5.27 -1.03
N ASP A 7 4.57 -4.52 -2.05
CA ASP A 7 4.70 -4.94 -3.46
C ASP A 7 6.12 -4.65 -4.00
N LEU A 8 6.87 -3.77 -3.33
CA LEU A 8 8.22 -3.35 -3.72
C LEU A 8 9.34 -4.05 -2.96
N CYS A 9 9.04 -4.66 -1.80
CA CYS A 9 10.03 -5.31 -0.96
C CYS A 9 9.40 -6.42 -0.09
N GLU A 10 10.23 -7.12 0.68
CA GLU A 10 9.80 -8.26 1.51
C GLU A 10 9.24 -7.85 2.89
N GLN A 11 9.08 -6.55 3.18
CA GLN A 11 8.44 -6.12 4.43
C GLN A 11 6.98 -6.58 4.46
N THR A 12 6.59 -7.15 5.59
CA THR A 12 5.21 -7.57 5.87
C THR A 12 4.57 -6.68 6.92
N PHE A 13 3.30 -6.36 6.70
CA PHE A 13 2.50 -5.55 7.60
C PHE A 13 1.26 -6.34 7.99
N SER A 14 0.95 -6.32 9.29
CA SER A 14 -0.24 -6.95 9.85
C SER A 14 -1.18 -5.87 10.38
N ALA A 15 -2.47 -5.98 10.07
CA ALA A 15 -3.49 -5.11 10.64
C ALA A 15 -4.83 -5.84 10.74
N ASP A 16 -5.74 -5.30 11.55
CA ASP A 16 -7.10 -5.84 11.66
C ASP A 16 -7.97 -5.44 10.47
N ASP A 17 -7.74 -4.27 9.90
CA ASP A 17 -8.51 -3.70 8.81
C ASP A 17 -7.60 -3.10 7.74
N PHE A 18 -8.13 -2.92 6.52
CA PHE A 18 -7.37 -2.37 5.40
C PHE A 18 -6.82 -0.98 5.68
N ASP A 19 -7.59 -0.13 6.38
CA ASP A 19 -7.18 1.24 6.69
C ASP A 19 -5.93 1.26 7.58
N GLY A 20 -5.91 0.46 8.65
CA GLY A 20 -4.73 0.34 9.52
C GLY A 20 -3.53 -0.32 8.84
N TRP A 21 -3.76 -1.24 7.90
CA TRP A 21 -2.68 -1.76 7.06
C TRP A 21 -2.16 -0.68 6.10
N PHE A 22 -3.08 0.07 5.48
CA PHE A 22 -2.77 1.11 4.51
C PHE A 22 -1.97 2.24 5.15
N GLU A 23 -2.30 2.68 6.37
CA GLU A 23 -1.52 3.71 7.07
C GLU A 23 -0.08 3.26 7.36
N GLN A 24 0.10 2.02 7.82
CA GLN A 24 1.43 1.46 8.05
C GLN A 24 2.23 1.36 6.75
N MET A 25 1.60 0.81 5.71
CA MET A 25 2.22 0.62 4.41
C MET A 25 2.52 1.97 3.76
N LYS A 26 1.62 2.96 3.85
CA LYS A 26 1.87 4.34 3.41
C LYS A 26 3.06 4.97 4.14
N GLY A 27 3.18 4.78 5.45
CA GLY A 27 4.33 5.25 6.23
C GLY A 27 5.64 4.64 5.74
N HIS A 28 5.64 3.32 5.50
CA HIS A 28 6.78 2.61 4.91
C HIS A 28 7.12 3.12 3.50
N TYR A 29 6.13 3.29 2.63
CA TYR A 29 6.35 3.81 1.28
C TYR A 29 6.90 5.24 1.29
N MET A 30 6.49 6.10 2.24
CA MET A 30 7.07 7.44 2.35
C MET A 30 8.51 7.46 2.87
N SER A 31 8.91 6.45 3.65
CA SER A 31 10.23 6.39 4.28
C SER A 31 11.23 5.62 3.42
N ASP A 32 10.91 4.37 3.07
CA ASP A 32 11.80 3.44 2.38
C ASP A 32 11.63 3.42 0.86
N HIS A 33 10.46 3.85 0.37
CA HIS A 33 10.14 3.91 -1.06
C HIS A 33 9.71 5.32 -1.51
N ALA A 34 10.33 6.35 -0.93
CA ALA A 34 9.99 7.76 -1.16
C ALA A 34 10.05 8.13 -2.66
N ASP A 35 10.98 7.52 -3.40
CA ASP A 35 11.12 7.70 -4.86
C ASP A 35 9.86 7.20 -5.60
N PHE A 36 9.37 6.01 -5.26
CA PHE A 36 8.11 5.49 -5.80
C PHE A 36 6.92 6.39 -5.46
N MET A 37 6.87 6.97 -4.25
CA MET A 37 5.82 7.94 -3.88
C MET A 37 5.93 9.23 -4.70
N ALA A 38 7.13 9.69 -5.02
CA ALA A 38 7.35 10.85 -5.89
C ALA A 38 6.93 10.57 -7.34
N GLU A 39 7.22 9.36 -7.85
CA GLU A 39 6.75 8.90 -9.16
C GLU A 39 5.22 8.75 -9.19
N ALA A 40 4.64 8.17 -8.14
CA ALA A 40 3.19 8.00 -7.99
C ALA A 40 2.46 9.34 -7.87
N ALA A 41 3.08 10.38 -7.30
CA ALA A 41 2.53 11.73 -7.28
C ALA A 41 2.42 12.36 -8.68
N ASN A 42 3.17 11.84 -9.66
CA ASN A 42 3.07 12.22 -11.07
C ASN A 42 1.99 11.41 -11.81
N LYS A 43 1.51 10.30 -11.24
CA LYS A 43 0.44 9.49 -11.82
C LYS A 43 -0.91 10.16 -11.65
N SER A 44 -1.83 9.84 -12.56
CA SER A 44 -3.18 10.38 -12.51
C SER A 44 -3.91 9.86 -11.26
N LYS A 45 -4.83 10.66 -10.72
CA LYS A 45 -5.71 10.27 -9.61
C LYS A 45 -6.42 8.93 -9.86
N GLU A 46 -6.76 8.64 -11.11
CA GLU A 46 -7.40 7.38 -11.50
C GLU A 46 -6.50 6.16 -11.25
N GLU A 47 -5.21 6.26 -11.56
CA GLU A 47 -4.25 5.17 -11.31
C GLU A 47 -4.04 4.94 -9.81
N GLY A 48 -3.96 6.03 -9.03
CA GLY A 48 -3.89 5.96 -7.58
C GLY A 48 -5.12 5.29 -6.96
N MET A 49 -6.32 5.61 -7.45
CA MET A 49 -7.56 4.96 -7.01
C MET A 49 -7.61 3.47 -7.40
N LYS A 50 -7.19 3.13 -8.62
CA LYS A 50 -7.14 1.74 -9.09
C LYS A 50 -6.17 0.91 -8.24
N TRP A 51 -5.00 1.45 -7.94
CA TRP A 51 -4.02 0.80 -7.07
C TRP A 51 -4.57 0.59 -5.66
N MET A 52 -5.19 1.62 -5.06
CA MET A 52 -5.82 1.48 -3.74
C MET A 52 -6.92 0.41 -3.73
N ALA A 53 -7.75 0.33 -4.78
CA ALA A 53 -8.78 -0.70 -4.91
C ALA A 53 -8.19 -2.12 -5.06
N ASP A 54 -7.11 -2.27 -5.83
CA ASP A 54 -6.40 -3.56 -5.99
C ASP A 54 -5.77 -4.01 -4.67
N MET A 55 -5.07 -3.11 -3.97
CA MET A 55 -4.50 -3.40 -2.65
C MET A 55 -5.58 -3.78 -1.64
N LYS A 56 -6.73 -3.10 -1.68
CA LYS A 56 -7.86 -3.42 -0.82
C LYS A 56 -8.41 -4.81 -1.11
N ALA A 57 -8.64 -5.14 -2.39
CA ALA A 57 -9.11 -6.46 -2.78
C ALA A 57 -8.12 -7.57 -2.39
N LYS A 58 -6.81 -7.32 -2.53
CA LYS A 58 -5.75 -8.23 -2.08
C LYS A 58 -5.78 -8.45 -0.58
N PHE A 59 -5.85 -7.37 0.21
CA PHE A 59 -5.95 -7.44 1.67
C PHE A 59 -7.23 -8.16 2.11
N GLU A 60 -8.36 -7.90 1.46
CA GLU A 60 -9.62 -8.58 1.74
C GLU A 60 -9.59 -10.06 1.33
N SER A 61 -8.70 -10.46 0.41
CA SER A 61 -8.51 -11.85 -0.01
C SER A 61 -7.44 -12.61 0.79
N GLN A 62 -6.71 -11.94 1.70
CA GLN A 62 -5.82 -12.59 2.68
C GLN A 62 -6.63 -13.26 3.80
#